data_AF-G6EJI2-F1
#
_entry.id   AF-G6EJI2-F1
#
_cell.length_a   1.000
_cell.length_b   1.000
_cell.length_c   1.000
_cell.angle_alpha   90.00
_cell.angle_beta   90.00
_cell.angle_gamma   90.00
#
_symmetry.space_group_name_H-M   'P 1'
#
loop_
_entity.id
_entity.type
_entity.pdbx_description
1 polymer ?
#
loop_
_entity_poly.entity_id
_entity_poly.type
_entity_poly.pdbx_seq_one_letter_code
_entity_poly.pdbx_strand_id
1 'polypeptide(L)'
;MKHIWSSDARLKRRLRVLVDRAWADRCVADPEVRKEDRHVRLDRWAVLLERDPRQIIGLLSPSWAGEDKRGPLFSSPSAIDVAWDDPILRVMGLKSRARDDVKAFFGLSDAELDRIVAGSWRVRLRPAWQVAARIRNVGDPRAERLVVVGVTAIILILVAVIQWLR
;
A
#
# COMPACT_ATOMS: atom_id res chain seq x y z
N MET A 1 -13.48 -56.07 -27.44
CA MET A 1 -14.14 -54.87 -26.84
C MET A 1 -13.18 -54.20 -25.84
N LYS A 2 -12.23 -53.38 -26.32
CA LYS A 2 -11.22 -52.69 -25.50
C LYS A 2 -11.07 -51.25 -26.01
N HIS A 3 -12.06 -50.37 -25.84
CA HIS A 3 -11.88 -48.98 -26.29
C HIS A 3 -12.58 -47.89 -25.46
N ILE A 4 -13.35 -48.25 -24.41
CA ILE A 4 -14.15 -47.25 -23.65
C ILE A 4 -13.41 -46.76 -22.38
N TRP A 5 -12.45 -47.53 -21.85
CA TRP A 5 -11.77 -47.23 -20.57
C TRP A 5 -10.54 -46.30 -20.66
N SER A 6 -10.16 -45.82 -21.84
CA SER A 6 -9.00 -44.92 -22.04
C SER A 6 -9.40 -43.43 -22.10
N SER A 7 -10.64 -43.14 -22.48
CA SER A 7 -11.16 -41.77 -22.59
C SER A 7 -11.37 -41.10 -21.22
N ASP A 8 -11.71 -41.89 -20.20
CA ASP A 8 -12.03 -41.41 -18.85
C ASP A 8 -10.80 -40.83 -18.11
N ALA A 9 -9.62 -41.46 -18.25
CA ALA A 9 -8.39 -40.97 -17.61
C ALA A 9 -7.87 -39.66 -18.23
N ARG A 10 -8.10 -39.45 -19.54
CA ARG A 10 -7.77 -38.19 -20.22
C ARG A 10 -8.78 -37.09 -19.87
N LEU A 11 -10.07 -37.43 -19.82
CA LEU A 11 -11.12 -36.51 -19.44
C LEU A 11 -10.93 -36.03 -17.98
N LYS A 12 -10.68 -36.96 -17.05
CA LYS A 12 -10.39 -36.66 -15.64
C LYS A 12 -9.17 -35.75 -15.44
N ARG A 13 -8.09 -35.97 -16.20
CA ARG A 13 -6.91 -35.08 -16.17
C ARG A 13 -7.25 -33.68 -16.69
N ARG A 14 -7.99 -33.56 -17.79
CA ARG A 14 -8.39 -32.25 -18.33
C ARG A 14 -9.34 -31.53 -17.37
N LEU A 15 -10.30 -32.24 -16.78
CA LEU A 15 -11.20 -31.70 -15.77
C LEU A 15 -10.44 -31.19 -14.54
N ARG A 16 -9.47 -31.95 -14.03
CA ARG A 16 -8.62 -31.52 -12.91
C ARG A 16 -7.86 -30.24 -13.25
N VAL A 17 -7.21 -30.15 -14.41
CA VAL A 17 -6.48 -28.95 -14.84
C VAL A 17 -7.41 -27.73 -14.97
N LEU A 18 -8.65 -27.93 -15.46
CA LEU A 18 -9.63 -26.85 -15.56
C LEU A 18 -10.12 -26.40 -14.17
N VAL A 19 -10.34 -27.34 -13.25
CA VAL A 19 -10.73 -27.04 -11.87
C VAL A 19 -9.59 -26.34 -11.13
N ASP A 20 -8.35 -26.79 -11.28
CA ASP A 20 -7.17 -26.16 -10.67
C ASP A 20 -6.96 -24.74 -11.19
N ARG A 21 -7.13 -24.50 -12.50
CA ARG A 21 -7.11 -23.14 -13.06
C ARG A 21 -8.25 -22.28 -12.53
N ALA A 22 -9.47 -22.81 -12.50
CA ALA A 22 -10.63 -22.08 -11.98
C ALA A 22 -10.49 -21.76 -10.48
N TRP A 23 -9.79 -22.61 -9.71
CA TRP A 23 -9.44 -22.35 -8.33
C TRP A 23 -8.34 -21.29 -8.21
N ALA A 24 -7.27 -21.39 -9.02
CA ALA A 24 -6.19 -20.41 -9.04
C ALA A 24 -6.68 -19.00 -9.43
N ASP A 25 -7.51 -18.90 -10.48
CA ASP A 25 -8.11 -17.64 -10.93
C ASP A 25 -9.01 -17.04 -9.84
N ARG A 26 -9.71 -17.90 -9.07
CA ARG A 26 -10.54 -17.47 -7.94
C ARG A 26 -9.70 -16.99 -6.75
N CYS A 27 -8.57 -17.63 -6.45
CA CYS A 27 -7.64 -17.18 -5.42
C CYS A 27 -6.99 -15.83 -5.78
N VAL A 28 -6.68 -15.60 -7.06
CA VAL A 28 -6.14 -14.30 -7.52
C VAL A 28 -7.20 -13.20 -7.49
N ALA A 29 -8.46 -13.54 -7.70
CA ALA A 29 -9.59 -12.62 -7.56
C ALA A 29 -10.01 -12.40 -6.09
N ASP A 30 -9.50 -13.20 -5.14
CA ASP A 30 -9.87 -13.10 -3.73
C ASP A 30 -9.40 -11.74 -3.16
N PRO A 31 -10.33 -10.92 -2.64
CA PRO A 31 -9.98 -9.63 -2.04
C PRO A 31 -9.01 -9.76 -0.86
N GLU A 32 -8.97 -10.87 -0.13
CA GLU A 32 -8.02 -11.04 0.97
C GLU A 32 -6.60 -11.30 0.46
N VAL A 33 -6.42 -12.11 -0.59
CA VAL A 33 -5.10 -12.31 -1.24
C VAL A 33 -4.58 -10.98 -1.80
N ARG A 34 -5.44 -10.19 -2.45
CA ARG A 34 -5.07 -8.87 -2.97
C ARG A 34 -4.69 -7.86 -1.86
N LYS A 35 -5.34 -7.95 -0.70
CA LYS A 35 -4.97 -7.14 0.48
C LYS A 35 -3.63 -7.57 1.03
N GLU A 36 -3.41 -8.87 1.20
CA GLU A 36 -2.13 -9.43 1.66
C GLU A 36 -0.99 -8.97 0.73
N ASP A 37 -1.19 -9.07 -0.59
CA ASP A 37 -0.25 -8.60 -1.59
C ASP A 37 0.02 -7.07 -1.50
N ARG A 38 -1.01 -6.26 -1.21
CA ARG A 38 -0.86 -4.82 -0.95
C ARG A 38 -0.03 -4.58 0.31
N HIS A 39 -0.31 -5.29 1.40
CA HIS A 39 0.42 -5.16 2.66
C HIS A 39 1.90 -5.54 2.48
N VAL A 40 2.19 -6.65 1.80
CA VAL A 40 3.56 -7.09 1.50
C VAL A 40 4.32 -6.04 0.69
N ARG A 41 3.69 -5.46 -0.35
CA ARG A 41 4.33 -4.39 -1.15
C ARG A 41 4.61 -3.14 -0.30
N LEU A 42 3.65 -2.69 0.50
CA LEU A 42 3.80 -1.51 1.35
C LEU A 42 4.84 -1.71 2.45
N ASP A 43 4.86 -2.88 3.09
CA ASP A 43 5.85 -3.17 4.13
C ASP A 43 7.26 -3.24 3.55
N ARG A 44 7.42 -3.84 2.37
CA ARG A 44 8.69 -3.79 1.64
C ARG A 44 9.15 -2.36 1.37
N TRP A 45 8.23 -1.48 0.95
CA TRP A 45 8.56 -0.07 0.72
C TRP A 45 8.97 0.64 2.02
N ALA A 46 8.28 0.37 3.13
CA ALA A 46 8.66 0.91 4.43
C ALA A 46 10.05 0.42 4.86
N VAL A 47 10.34 -0.89 4.73
CA VAL A 47 11.64 -1.48 5.06
C VAL A 47 12.77 -0.85 4.25
N LEU A 48 12.55 -0.51 2.97
CA LEU A 48 13.57 0.18 2.15
C LEU A 48 13.97 1.53 2.73
N LEU A 49 13.00 2.31 3.21
CA LEU A 49 13.24 3.60 3.83
C LEU A 49 13.88 3.48 5.22
N GLU A 50 13.68 2.35 5.90
CA GLU A 50 14.30 2.10 7.20
C GLU A 50 15.73 1.58 7.12
N ARG A 51 16.20 1.13 5.95
CA ARG A 51 17.60 0.73 5.76
C ARG A 51 18.55 1.90 6.04
N ASP A 52 18.15 3.12 5.68
CA ASP A 52 18.84 4.35 6.06
C ASP A 52 17.84 5.33 6.69
N PRO A 53 17.55 5.20 7.99
CA PRO A 53 16.48 5.96 8.64
C PRO A 53 16.78 7.46 8.70
N ARG A 54 18.06 7.86 8.66
CA ARG A 54 18.50 9.26 8.72
C ARG A 54 18.56 9.92 7.35
N GLN A 55 18.42 9.15 6.27
CA GLN A 55 18.35 9.69 4.92
C GLN A 55 17.24 10.72 4.83
N ILE A 56 17.55 11.86 4.23
CA ILE A 56 16.59 12.93 3.99
C ILE A 56 15.84 12.63 2.70
N ILE A 57 14.52 12.51 2.82
CA ILE A 57 13.60 12.25 1.72
C ILE A 57 12.92 13.54 1.31
N GLY A 58 12.95 13.81 0.00
CA GLY A 58 12.21 14.89 -0.63
C GLY A 58 10.71 14.60 -0.65
N LEU A 59 9.91 15.49 -0.08
CA LEU A 59 8.45 15.43 -0.19
C LEU A 59 7.99 16.09 -1.49
N LEU A 60 7.00 15.49 -2.14
CA LEU A 60 6.40 16.02 -3.36
C LEU A 60 5.28 17.01 -3.01
N SER A 61 4.91 17.86 -3.96
CA SER A 61 3.69 18.67 -3.83
C SER A 61 2.44 17.79 -3.87
N PRO A 62 1.39 18.05 -3.07
CA PRO A 62 0.15 17.27 -3.12
C PRO A 62 -0.44 17.16 -4.54
N SER A 63 -1.14 16.07 -4.83
CA SER A 63 -1.79 15.84 -6.13
C SER A 63 -2.71 16.98 -6.58
N TRP A 64 -3.38 17.64 -5.64
CA TRP A 64 -4.30 18.76 -5.90
C TRP A 64 -3.61 20.12 -6.07
N ALA A 65 -2.31 20.23 -5.73
CA ALA A 65 -1.62 21.51 -5.65
C ALA A 65 -1.16 22.05 -7.03
N GLY A 66 -1.48 21.35 -8.12
CA GLY A 66 -0.99 21.68 -9.47
C GLY A 66 0.51 21.41 -9.63
N GLU A 67 1.07 21.75 -10.79
CA GLU A 67 2.51 21.62 -11.04
C GLU A 67 3.31 22.51 -10.08
N ASP A 68 4.16 21.88 -9.28
CA ASP A 68 5.05 22.59 -8.37
C ASP A 68 6.16 23.28 -9.15
N LYS A 69 6.00 24.59 -9.35
CA LYS A 69 6.99 25.45 -10.01
C LYS A 69 8.33 25.51 -9.25
N ARG A 70 8.44 24.93 -8.05
CA ARG A 70 9.65 24.98 -7.24
C ARG A 70 10.63 23.83 -7.51
N GLY A 71 10.22 22.81 -8.26
CA GLY A 71 11.03 21.64 -8.57
C GLY A 71 11.40 20.81 -7.31
N PRO A 72 11.88 19.57 -7.49
CA PRO A 72 12.51 18.84 -6.40
C PRO A 72 13.67 19.65 -5.82
N LEU A 73 13.84 19.66 -4.50
CA LEU A 73 15.12 20.04 -3.89
C LEU A 73 16.15 19.01 -4.40
N PHE A 74 16.88 19.39 -5.46
CA PHE A 74 17.57 18.55 -6.45
C PHE A 74 18.63 17.56 -5.90
N SER A 75 18.78 17.44 -4.57
CA SER A 75 19.78 16.60 -3.93
C SER A 75 19.21 15.47 -3.06
N SER A 76 17.92 15.47 -2.76
CA SER A 76 17.31 14.43 -1.91
C SER A 76 16.39 13.52 -2.74
N PRO A 77 16.54 12.18 -2.66
CA PRO A 77 15.64 11.27 -3.35
C PRO A 77 14.22 11.39 -2.78
N SER A 78 13.22 11.25 -3.63
CA SER A 78 11.84 11.13 -3.15
C SER A 78 11.55 9.70 -2.68
N ALA A 79 10.47 9.53 -1.92
CA ALA A 79 10.02 8.21 -1.49
C ALA A 79 9.66 7.31 -2.70
N ILE A 80 9.21 7.91 -3.81
CA ILE A 80 8.91 7.21 -5.07
C ILE A 80 10.19 6.75 -5.74
N ASP A 81 11.25 7.56 -5.72
CA ASP A 81 12.56 7.16 -6.25
C ASP A 81 13.11 5.96 -5.49
N VAL A 82 13.00 5.96 -4.15
CA VAL A 82 13.43 4.83 -3.30
C VAL A 82 12.66 3.55 -3.65
N ALA A 83 11.35 3.64 -3.91
CA ALA A 83 10.55 2.49 -4.35
C ALA A 83 10.99 1.98 -5.74
N TRP A 84 11.23 2.90 -6.67
CA TRP A 84 11.63 2.56 -8.03
C TRP A 84 13.02 1.95 -8.12
N ASP A 85 13.95 2.42 -7.29
CA ASP A 85 15.32 1.93 -7.30
C ASP A 85 15.43 0.48 -6.77
N ASP A 86 14.44 -0.02 -6.02
CA ASP A 86 14.39 -1.43 -5.61
C ASP A 86 14.04 -2.36 -6.80
N PRO A 87 14.92 -3.32 -7.13
CA PRO A 87 14.70 -4.22 -8.26
C PRO A 87 13.52 -5.17 -8.02
N ILE A 88 13.23 -5.52 -6.76
CA ILE A 88 12.15 -6.47 -6.46
C ILE A 88 10.78 -5.80 -6.67
N LEU A 89 10.58 -4.55 -6.25
CA LEU A 89 9.34 -3.82 -6.54
C LEU A 89 9.10 -3.67 -8.05
N ARG A 90 10.16 -3.48 -8.84
CA ARG A 90 10.06 -3.47 -10.31
C ARG A 90 9.67 -4.83 -10.88
N VAL A 91 10.30 -5.91 -10.41
CA VAL A 91 9.95 -7.29 -10.81
C VAL A 91 8.52 -7.66 -10.40
N MET A 92 8.05 -7.17 -9.26
CA MET A 92 6.67 -7.33 -8.80
C MET A 92 5.65 -6.56 -9.66
N GLY A 93 6.10 -5.65 -10.54
CA GLY A 93 5.25 -4.95 -11.50
C GLY A 93 5.18 -3.43 -11.37
N LEU A 94 6.04 -2.79 -10.59
CA LEU A 94 6.15 -1.33 -10.60
C LEU A 94 6.71 -0.86 -11.95
N LYS A 95 5.92 -0.05 -12.68
CA LYS A 95 6.18 0.29 -14.09
C LYS A 95 7.04 1.53 -14.30
N SER A 96 6.87 2.55 -13.46
CA SER A 96 7.63 3.78 -13.54
C SER A 96 7.66 4.55 -12.22
N ARG A 97 8.37 5.69 -12.22
CA ARG A 97 8.38 6.69 -11.14
C ARG A 97 7.16 7.63 -11.17
N ALA A 98 6.24 7.47 -12.12
CA ALA A 98 5.06 8.31 -12.21
C ALA A 98 4.12 8.02 -11.03
N ARG A 99 3.49 9.07 -10.49
CA ARG A 99 2.55 8.95 -9.37
C ARG A 99 1.43 7.96 -9.65
N ASP A 100 0.88 7.97 -10.86
CA ASP A 100 -0.23 7.09 -11.24
C ASP A 100 0.19 5.62 -11.29
N ASP A 101 1.40 5.33 -11.78
CA ASP A 101 1.93 3.97 -11.80
C ASP A 101 2.22 3.46 -10.39
N VAL A 102 2.75 4.31 -9.50
CA VAL A 102 2.98 4.00 -8.09
C VAL A 102 1.66 3.74 -7.38
N LYS A 103 0.66 4.62 -7.56
CA LYS A 103 -0.69 4.42 -7.00
C LYS A 103 -1.30 3.11 -7.44
N ALA A 104 -1.30 2.84 -8.75
CA ALA A 104 -1.88 1.64 -9.31
C ALA A 104 -1.18 0.38 -8.77
N PHE A 105 0.14 0.40 -8.66
CA PHE A 105 0.94 -0.72 -8.16
C PHE A 105 0.69 -1.01 -6.67
N PHE A 106 0.72 0.02 -5.82
CA PHE A 106 0.47 -0.16 -4.38
C PHE A 106 -1.02 -0.23 -4.02
N GLY A 107 -1.92 -0.01 -4.97
CA GLY A 107 -3.37 0.03 -4.70
C GLY A 107 -3.73 1.16 -3.75
N LEU A 108 -3.17 2.35 -3.98
CA LEU A 108 -3.38 3.56 -3.18
C LEU A 108 -4.31 4.54 -3.91
N SER A 109 -5.18 5.19 -3.14
CA SER A 109 -5.86 6.40 -3.57
C SER A 109 -4.91 7.61 -3.62
N ASP A 110 -5.32 8.69 -4.29
CA ASP A 110 -4.56 9.95 -4.31
C ASP A 110 -4.29 10.49 -2.90
N ALA A 111 -5.32 10.48 -2.04
CA ALA A 111 -5.21 10.94 -0.67
C ALA A 111 -4.23 10.10 0.17
N GLU A 112 -4.21 8.78 -0.03
CA GLU A 112 -3.28 7.87 0.65
C GLU A 112 -1.84 8.10 0.17
N LEU A 113 -1.63 8.22 -1.15
CA LEU A 113 -0.29 8.51 -1.67
C LEU A 113 0.19 9.88 -1.16
N ASP A 114 -0.66 10.91 -1.19
CA ASP A 114 -0.33 12.24 -0.67
C ASP A 114 -0.01 12.20 0.83
N ARG A 115 -0.75 11.42 1.63
CA ARG A 115 -0.45 11.26 3.06
C ARG A 115 0.96 10.70 3.30
N ILE A 116 1.46 9.89 2.38
CA ILE A 116 2.83 9.35 2.43
C ILE A 116 3.83 10.38 1.94
N VAL A 117 3.71 10.78 0.68
CA VAL A 117 4.78 11.44 -0.07
C VAL A 117 4.68 12.96 -0.08
N ALA A 118 3.51 13.52 0.26
CA ALA A 118 3.30 14.95 0.15
C ALA A 118 3.78 15.73 1.38
N GLY A 119 4.28 16.93 1.11
CA GLY A 119 4.69 17.93 2.08
C GLY A 119 3.74 19.11 2.14
N SER A 120 3.89 19.93 3.18
CA SER A 120 3.29 21.27 3.21
C SER A 120 4.31 22.28 2.68
N TRP A 121 3.90 23.52 2.41
CA TRP A 121 4.87 24.56 2.03
C TRP A 121 6.03 24.63 3.03
N ARG A 122 5.73 24.53 4.34
CA ARG A 122 6.73 24.71 5.42
C ARG A 122 7.65 23.51 5.58
N VAL A 123 7.20 22.31 5.19
CA VAL A 123 7.97 21.09 5.37
C VAL A 123 8.03 20.32 4.08
N ARG A 124 9.19 20.40 3.43
CA ARG A 124 9.50 19.76 2.13
C ARG A 124 10.45 18.57 2.25
N LEU A 125 11.01 18.33 3.42
CA LEU A 125 11.97 17.27 3.69
C LEU A 125 11.56 16.51 4.95
N ARG A 126 11.77 15.21 4.96
CA ARG A 126 11.54 14.35 6.13
C ARG A 126 12.61 13.27 6.22
N PRO A 127 12.98 12.82 7.42
CA PRO A 127 13.82 11.64 7.56
C PRO A 127 13.06 10.39 7.07
N ALA A 128 13.77 9.44 6.48
CA ALA A 128 13.19 8.27 5.84
C ALA A 128 12.36 7.41 6.80
N TRP A 129 12.76 7.29 8.07
CA TRP A 129 11.97 6.57 9.09
C TRP A 129 10.56 7.17 9.26
N GLN A 130 10.41 8.49 9.14
CA GLN A 130 9.12 9.15 9.31
C GLN A 130 8.22 8.89 8.09
N VAL A 131 8.81 8.74 6.91
CA VAL A 131 8.08 8.34 5.69
C VAL A 131 7.68 6.86 5.77
N ALA A 132 8.56 5.99 6.26
CA ALA A 132 8.26 4.58 6.52
C ALA A 132 7.07 4.41 7.49
N ALA A 133 7.04 5.19 8.58
CA ALA A 133 5.92 5.21 9.51
C ALA A 133 4.60 5.62 8.83
N ARG A 134 4.63 6.60 7.91
CA ARG A 134 3.43 6.99 7.12
C ARG A 134 2.96 5.86 6.21
N ILE A 135 3.87 5.15 5.55
CA ILE A 135 3.55 4.00 4.71
C ILE A 135 2.85 2.93 5.53
N ARG A 136 3.37 2.61 6.73
CA ARG A 136 2.73 1.62 7.62
C ARG A 136 1.36 2.06 8.11
N ASN A 137 1.19 3.33 8.45
CA ASN A 137 -0.12 3.86 8.86
C ASN A 137 -1.17 3.77 7.73
N VAL A 138 -0.76 3.94 6.48
CA VAL A 138 -1.62 3.76 5.30
C VAL A 138 -1.84 2.28 4.96
N GLY A 139 -0.83 1.45 5.24
CA GLY A 139 -0.88 0.01 5.08
C GLY A 139 -1.91 -0.62 6.02
N ASP A 140 -1.83 -0.33 7.31
CA ASP A 140 -2.71 -0.88 8.35
C ASP A 140 -3.64 0.18 8.97
N PRO A 141 -4.77 0.52 8.33
CA PRO A 141 -5.75 1.44 8.89
C PRO A 141 -6.49 0.86 10.10
N ARG A 142 -6.31 -0.43 10.46
CA ARG A 142 -7.02 -1.03 11.60
C ARG A 142 -6.54 -0.45 12.93
N ALA A 143 -5.24 -0.23 13.07
CA ALA A 143 -4.69 0.41 14.27
C ALA A 143 -5.23 1.84 14.46
N GLU A 144 -5.29 2.64 13.38
CA GLU A 144 -5.85 4.00 13.42
C GLU A 144 -7.35 3.99 13.77
N ARG A 145 -8.13 3.06 13.18
CA ARG A 145 -9.56 2.91 13.50
C ARG A 145 -9.79 2.52 14.96
N LEU A 146 -8.99 1.61 15.52
CA LEU A 146 -9.10 1.21 16.92
C LEU A 146 -8.78 2.38 17.87
N VAL A 147 -7.75 3.17 17.55
CA VAL A 147 -7.42 4.39 18.32
C VAL A 147 -8.55 5.41 18.25
N VAL A 148 -9.10 5.68 17.06
CA VAL A 148 -10.22 6.62 16.89
C VAL A 148 -11.45 6.16 17.69
N VAL A 149 -11.85 4.89 17.58
CA VAL A 149 -12.98 4.34 18.34
C VAL A 149 -12.74 4.46 19.85
N GLY A 150 -11.52 4.15 20.31
CA GLY A 150 -11.15 4.31 21.72
C GLY A 150 -11.28 5.75 22.21
N VAL A 151 -10.71 6.71 21.46
CA VAL A 151 -10.78 8.15 21.80
C VAL A 151 -12.23 8.64 21.80
N THR A 152 -13.04 8.27 20.81
CA THR A 152 -14.46 8.65 20.75
C THR A 152 -15.24 8.08 21.94
N ALA A 153 -15.01 6.82 22.31
CA ALA A 153 -15.65 6.22 23.48
C ALA A 153 -15.29 6.95 24.78
N ILE A 154 -14.02 7.31 24.96
CA ILE A 154 -13.54 8.09 26.12
C ILE A 154 -14.25 9.45 26.18
N ILE A 155 -14.34 10.16 25.05
CA ILE A 155 -15.02 11.47 24.98
C ILE A 155 -16.50 11.33 25.37
N LEU A 156 -17.21 10.32 24.84
CA LEU A 156 -18.62 10.10 25.16
C LEU A 156 -18.85 9.76 26.63
N ILE A 157 -17.98 8.93 27.23
CA ILE A 157 -18.03 8.62 28.67
C ILE A 157 -17.81 9.89 29.48
N LEU A 158 -16.83 10.70 29.12
CA LEU A 158 -16.48 11.92 29.83
C LEU A 158 -17.63 12.95 29.77
N VAL A 159 -18.29 13.08 28.61
CA VAL A 159 -19.50 13.89 28.45
C VAL A 159 -20.65 13.37 29.32
N ALA A 160 -20.88 12.05 29.35
CA ALA A 160 -21.94 11.45 30.16
C ALA A 160 -21.71 11.67 31.67
N VAL A 161 -20.47 11.54 32.16
CA VAL A 161 -20.11 11.82 33.56
C VAL A 161 -20.34 13.29 33.90
N ILE A 162 -19.93 14.22 33.02
CA ILE A 162 -20.17 15.66 33.22
C ILE A 162 -21.66 15.97 33.28
N GLN A 163 -22.47 15.35 32.42
CA GLN A 163 -23.93 15.52 32.44
C GLN A 163 -24.58 14.96 33.70
N TRP A 164 -24.03 13.90 34.29
CA TRP A 164 -24.57 13.30 35.53
C TRP A 164 -24.22 14.10 36.78
N LEU A 165 -23.07 14.79 36.79
CA LEU A 165 -22.61 15.62 37.91
C LEU A 165 -23.23 17.03 37.92
N ARG A 166 -24.07 17.37 36.94
CA ARG A 166 -24.71 18.68 36.79
C ARG A 166 -26.20 18.60 37.05
#